data_AF-A0A378AQB0-F1
#
_entry.id   AF-A0A378AQB0-F1
#
_cell.length_a   1.000
_cell.length_b   1.000
_cell.length_c   1.000
_cell.angle_alpha   90.00
_cell.angle_beta   90.00
_cell.angle_gamma   90.00
#
_symmetry.space_group_name_H-M   'P 1'
#
loop_
_entity.id
_entity.type
_entity.pdbx_description
1 polymer ?
#
loop_
_entity_poly.entity_id
_entity_poly.type
_entity_poly.pdbx_seq_one_letter_code
_entity_poly.pdbx_strand_id
1 'polypeptide(L)'
;MARKSVRSLLLTALLATPLLSYATQYPLTVTDLDGRQVTLAKEPQRIILQDGRDIMTLALLDRDNPFKRLVAWNNLAKKQDVATWQMLKTTWPQSATILDMGLQR
;
A
#
# COMPACT_ATOMS: atom_id res chain seq x y z
N MET A 1 37.33 23.04 23.56
CA MET A 1 37.17 21.66 23.05
C MET A 1 35.74 21.10 23.24
N ALA A 2 35.13 21.22 24.43
CA ALA A 2 33.81 20.63 24.74
C ALA A 2 32.66 20.95 23.75
N ARG A 3 32.52 22.19 23.26
CA ARG A 3 31.46 22.58 22.30
C ARG A 3 31.55 21.86 20.94
N LYS A 4 32.77 21.49 20.50
CA LYS A 4 32.97 20.75 19.23
C LYS A 4 32.62 19.27 19.40
N SER A 5 32.98 18.66 20.53
CA SER A 5 32.59 17.28 20.86
C SER A 5 31.08 17.12 21.04
N VAL A 6 30.41 18.10 21.66
CA VAL A 6 28.94 18.07 21.82
C VAL A 6 28.22 18.18 20.47
N ARG A 7 28.68 19.05 19.56
CA ARG A 7 28.15 19.13 18.19
C ARG A 7 28.37 17.85 17.40
N SER A 8 29.54 17.24 17.54
CA SER A 8 29.83 15.97 16.88
C SER A 8 28.92 14.86 17.39
N LEU A 9 28.73 14.74 18.71
CA LEU A 9 27.81 13.76 19.31
C LEU A 9 26.36 13.95 18.83
N LEU A 10 25.87 15.20 18.79
CA LEU A 10 24.52 15.51 18.31
C LEU A 10 24.33 15.15 16.83
N LEU A 11 25.34 15.39 15.99
CA LEU A 11 25.29 15.03 14.57
C LEU A 11 25.27 13.51 14.38
N THR A 12 26.06 12.77 15.15
CA THR A 12 26.08 11.30 15.11
C THR A 12 24.77 10.71 15.61
N ALA A 13 24.18 11.28 16.67
CA ALA A 13 22.87 10.85 17.18
C ALA A 13 21.75 11.10 16.16
N LEU A 14 21.76 12.25 15.47
CA LEU A 14 20.76 12.58 14.44
C LEU A 14 20.85 11.65 13.23
N LEU A 15 22.07 11.31 12.80
CA LEU A 15 22.30 10.35 11.70
C LEU A 15 21.98 8.89 12.07
N ALA A 16 21.95 8.56 13.36
CA ALA A 16 21.58 7.22 13.85
C ALA A 16 20.06 7.02 13.99
N THR A 17 19.26 8.09 13.99
CA THR A 17 17.79 8.01 14.10
C THR A 17 17.09 7.10 13.06
N PRO A 18 17.48 7.02 11.77
CA PRO A 18 16.83 6.09 10.83
C PRO A 18 17.08 4.61 11.14
N LEU A 19 18.09 4.27 11.97
CA LEU A 19 18.36 2.89 12.38
C LEU A 19 17.32 2.34 13.36
N LEU A 20 16.46 3.20 13.92
CA LEU A 20 15.34 2.82 14.79
C LEU A 20 14.04 2.59 14.01
N SER A 21 14.07 2.61 12.68
CA SER A 21 12.89 2.32 11.87
C SER A 21 12.57 0.82 11.96
N TYR A 22 11.44 0.49 12.62
CA TYR A 22 10.93 -0.86 12.66
C TYR A 22 10.26 -1.18 11.32
N ALA A 23 10.98 -1.88 10.44
CA ALA A 23 10.36 -2.52 9.30
C ALA A 23 9.34 -3.57 9.79
N THR A 24 8.24 -3.74 9.05
CA THR A 24 7.30 -4.82 9.31
C THR A 24 8.02 -6.15 9.19
N GLN A 25 8.07 -6.92 10.28
CA GLN A 25 8.69 -8.23 10.29
C GLN A 25 7.71 -9.29 9.83
N TYR A 26 8.20 -10.20 8.98
CA TYR A 26 7.48 -11.38 8.53
C TYR A 26 8.13 -12.64 9.10
N PRO A 27 7.37 -13.73 9.34
CA PRO A 27 5.93 -13.88 9.08
C PRO A 27 5.07 -12.99 9.99
N LEU A 28 4.01 -12.40 9.43
CA LEU A 28 3.08 -11.52 10.13
C LEU A 28 1.72 -12.21 10.23
N THR A 29 1.25 -12.46 11.45
CA THR A 29 -0.11 -12.95 11.68
C THR A 29 -1.04 -11.78 11.99
N VAL A 30 -2.15 -11.70 11.26
CA VAL A 30 -3.21 -10.70 11.46
C VAL A 30 -4.53 -11.40 11.75
N THR A 31 -5.38 -10.75 12.54
CA THR A 31 -6.76 -11.16 12.73
C THR A 31 -7.64 -10.37 11.77
N ASP A 32 -8.43 -11.04 10.95
CA ASP A 32 -9.35 -10.37 10.03
C ASP A 32 -10.70 -10.01 10.70
N LEU A 33 -11.60 -9.41 9.93
CA LEU A 33 -12.92 -8.98 10.42
C LEU A 33 -13.83 -10.15 10.83
N ASP A 34 -13.55 -11.38 10.40
CA ASP A 34 -14.28 -12.60 10.74
C ASP A 34 -13.58 -13.38 11.88
N GLY A 35 -12.57 -12.78 12.51
CA GLY A 35 -11.83 -13.37 13.62
C GLY A 35 -10.82 -14.44 13.21
N ARG A 36 -10.58 -14.65 11.91
CA ARG A 36 -9.63 -15.65 11.42
C ARG A 36 -8.20 -15.13 11.59
N GLN A 37 -7.30 -16.02 12.01
CA GLN A 37 -5.87 -15.72 12.06
C GLN A 37 -5.23 -16.06 10.72
N VAL A 38 -4.72 -15.05 10.02
CA VAL A 38 -4.09 -15.17 8.71
C VAL A 38 -2.61 -14.83 8.84
N THR A 39 -1.74 -15.79 8.51
CA THR A 39 -0.29 -15.57 8.50
C THR A 39 0.20 -15.23 7.09
N LEU A 40 0.73 -14.02 6.95
CA LEU A 40 1.45 -13.57 5.76
C LEU A 40 2.91 -13.99 5.88
N ALA A 41 3.39 -14.85 4.98
CA ALA A 41 4.76 -15.35 5.00
C ALA A 41 5.80 -14.27 4.62
N LYS A 42 5.39 -13.28 3.83
CA LYS A 42 6.20 -12.15 3.36
C LYS A 42 5.30 -11.00 2.94
N GLU A 43 5.89 -9.85 2.66
CA GLU A 43 5.16 -8.69 2.16
C GLU A 43 4.33 -9.04 0.91
N PRO A 44 3.01 -8.79 0.92
CA PRO A 44 2.17 -9.03 -0.24
C PRO A 44 2.61 -8.17 -1.43
N GLN A 45 2.90 -8.81 -2.57
CA GLN A 45 3.27 -8.14 -3.82
C GLN A 45 2.23 -8.33 -4.94
N ARG A 46 1.24 -9.20 -4.72
CA ARG A 46 0.17 -9.51 -5.68
C ARG A 46 -1.16 -9.57 -4.94
N ILE A 47 -1.97 -8.55 -5.12
CA ILE A 47 -3.23 -8.32 -4.43
C ILE A 47 -4.38 -8.48 -5.45
N ILE A 48 -5.43 -9.18 -5.02
CA ILE A 48 -6.69 -9.26 -5.76
C ILE A 48 -7.74 -8.50 -4.95
N LEU A 49 -8.42 -7.54 -5.58
CA LEU A 49 -9.52 -6.81 -4.94
C LEU A 49 -10.86 -7.39 -5.37
N GLN A 50 -11.56 -8.03 -4.43
CA GLN A 50 -12.90 -8.54 -4.69
C GLN A 50 -13.91 -7.40 -4.90
N ASP A 51 -13.80 -6.34 -4.11
CA ASP A 51 -14.55 -5.09 -4.29
C ASP A 51 -13.61 -4.02 -4.85
N GLY A 52 -13.89 -3.53 -6.05
CA GLY A 52 -13.04 -2.53 -6.70
C GLY A 52 -12.96 -1.20 -5.95
N ARG A 53 -13.88 -0.91 -5.02
CA ARG A 53 -13.88 0.32 -4.22
C ARG A 53 -12.75 0.36 -3.19
N ASP A 54 -12.22 -0.80 -2.80
CA ASP A 54 -11.09 -0.90 -1.88
C ASP A 54 -9.78 -0.32 -2.47
N ILE A 55 -9.77 0.02 -3.76
CA ILE A 55 -8.67 0.76 -4.38
C ILE A 55 -8.40 2.09 -3.67
N MET A 56 -9.41 2.71 -3.06
CA MET A 56 -9.26 3.95 -2.29
C MET A 56 -8.46 3.70 -1.01
N THR A 57 -8.63 2.55 -0.36
CA THR A 57 -7.82 2.14 0.79
C THR A 57 -6.36 1.91 0.37
N LEU A 58 -6.13 1.27 -0.78
CA LEU A 58 -4.78 1.13 -1.32
C LEU A 58 -4.14 2.49 -1.66
N ALA A 59 -4.92 3.49 -2.08
CA ALA A 59 -4.40 4.84 -2.35
C ALA A 59 -3.90 5.55 -1.07
N LEU A 60 -4.37 5.15 0.10
CA LEU A 60 -3.85 5.63 1.39
C LEU A 60 -2.55 4.95 1.79
N LEU A 61 -2.41 3.65 1.45
CA LEU A 61 -1.26 2.82 1.81
C LEU A 61 -0.10 2.99 0.82
N ASP A 62 -0.38 2.97 -0.48
CA ASP A 62 0.55 3.10 -1.59
C ASP A 62 0.30 4.42 -2.34
N ARG A 63 0.57 5.55 -1.67
CA ARG A 63 0.22 6.90 -2.15
C ARG A 63 0.75 7.23 -3.55
N ASP A 64 1.94 6.74 -3.87
CA ASP A 64 2.55 6.98 -5.19
C ASP A 64 1.80 6.21 -6.29
N ASN A 65 1.36 4.99 -5.99
CA ASN A 65 0.69 4.13 -6.96
C ASN A 65 -0.11 2.99 -6.27
N PRO A 66 -1.43 3.14 -6.09
CA PRO A 66 -2.29 2.11 -5.50
C PRO A 66 -2.44 0.85 -6.36
N PHE A 67 -2.06 0.93 -7.64
CA PHE A 67 -2.10 -0.19 -8.58
C PHE A 67 -0.80 -1.00 -8.60
N LYS A 68 0.27 -0.56 -7.92
CA LYS A 68 1.61 -1.18 -7.97
C LYS A 68 1.60 -2.68 -7.70
N ARG A 69 0.78 -3.11 -6.74
CA ARG A 69 0.71 -4.50 -6.28
C ARG A 69 -0.58 -5.19 -6.70
N LEU A 70 -1.47 -4.49 -7.40
CA LEU A 70 -2.77 -5.00 -7.82
C LEU A 70 -2.61 -5.83 -9.08
N VAL A 71 -3.04 -7.10 -9.05
CA VAL A 71 -2.95 -7.99 -10.22
C VAL A 71 -4.30 -8.27 -10.86
N ALA A 72 -5.37 -8.22 -10.07
CA ALA A 72 -6.72 -8.38 -10.55
C ALA A 72 -7.71 -7.67 -9.61
N TRP A 73 -8.87 -7.30 -10.15
CA TRP A 73 -9.91 -6.67 -9.36
C TRP A 73 -11.28 -6.82 -10.02
N ASN A 74 -12.34 -6.62 -9.24
CA ASN A 74 -13.67 -6.40 -9.78
C ASN A 74 -13.87 -4.90 -10.04
N ASN A 75 -13.75 -4.44 -11.29
CA ASN A 75 -13.76 -3.01 -11.60
C ASN A 75 -15.18 -2.42 -11.62
N LEU A 76 -15.78 -2.25 -10.43
CA LEU A 76 -17.13 -1.68 -10.27
C LEU A 76 -17.19 -0.23 -10.76
N ALA A 77 -16.15 0.57 -10.48
CA ALA A 77 -16.09 1.98 -10.86
C ALA A 77 -16.24 2.17 -12.37
N LYS A 78 -15.62 1.32 -13.20
CA LYS A 78 -15.73 1.40 -14.67
C LYS A 78 -17.16 1.37 -15.19
N LYS A 79 -18.09 0.72 -14.49
CA LYS A 79 -19.51 0.63 -14.89
C LYS A 79 -20.42 1.53 -14.04
N GLN A 80 -20.20 1.60 -12.73
CA GLN A 80 -21.13 2.17 -11.76
C GLN A 80 -20.74 3.57 -11.27
N ASP A 81 -19.45 3.92 -11.35
CA ASP A 81 -18.93 5.23 -10.94
C ASP A 81 -17.86 5.71 -11.93
N VAL A 82 -18.36 6.15 -13.08
CA VAL A 82 -17.52 6.60 -14.19
C VAL A 82 -16.66 7.80 -13.78
N ALA A 83 -17.14 8.66 -12.88
CA ALA A 83 -16.38 9.82 -12.41
C ALA A 83 -15.12 9.38 -11.65
N THR A 84 -15.27 8.48 -10.67
CA THR A 84 -14.12 7.89 -9.96
C THR A 84 -13.20 7.15 -10.91
N TRP A 85 -13.75 6.39 -11.88
CA TRP A 85 -12.92 5.70 -12.85
C TRP A 85 -12.08 6.64 -13.73
N GLN A 86 -12.65 7.76 -14.18
CA GLN A 86 -11.92 8.75 -14.96
C GLN A 86 -10.83 9.43 -14.12
N MET A 87 -11.12 9.77 -12.86
CA MET A 87 -10.13 10.29 -11.93
C MET A 87 -8.94 9.31 -11.78
N LEU A 88 -9.23 8.04 -11.47
CA LEU A 88 -8.20 7.01 -11.28
C LEU A 88 -7.32 6.83 -12.51
N LYS A 89 -7.91 6.75 -13.71
CA LYS A 89 -7.14 6.64 -14.97
C LYS A 89 -6.29 7.87 -15.27
N THR A 90 -6.76 9.06 -14.89
CA THR A 90 -6.03 10.31 -15.14
C THR A 90 -4.77 10.36 -14.29
N THR A 91 -4.86 9.99 -13.02
CA THR A 91 -3.70 9.95 -12.11
C THR A 91 -2.81 8.74 -12.33
N TRP A 92 -3.39 7.57 -12.60
CA TRP A 92 -2.69 6.30 -12.77
C TRP A 92 -3.15 5.59 -14.05
N PRO A 93 -2.61 5.96 -15.22
CA PRO A 93 -3.01 5.37 -16.51
C PRO A 93 -2.81 3.84 -16.59
N GLN A 94 -1.84 3.29 -15.86
CA GLN A 94 -1.61 1.85 -15.75
C GLN A 94 -2.79 1.08 -15.15
N SER A 95 -3.74 1.75 -14.48
CA SER A 95 -4.96 1.13 -13.95
C SER A 95 -5.76 0.39 -15.02
N ALA A 96 -5.69 0.84 -16.29
CA ALA A 96 -6.40 0.24 -17.40
C ALA A 96 -5.87 -1.14 -17.84
N THR A 97 -4.64 -1.51 -17.43
CA THR A 97 -4.03 -2.79 -17.80
C THR A 97 -4.29 -3.91 -16.77
N ILE A 98 -4.85 -3.57 -15.60
CA ILE A 98 -5.15 -4.54 -14.55
C ILE A 98 -6.30 -5.45 -14.99
N LEU A 99 -6.14 -6.75 -14.75
CA LEU A 99 -7.15 -7.76 -15.07
C LEU A 99 -8.47 -7.48 -14.35
N ASP A 100 -9.54 -7.24 -15.12
CA ASP A 100 -10.90 -7.17 -14.61
C ASP A 100 -11.47 -8.60 -14.48
N MET A 101 -11.85 -8.99 -13.27
CA MET A 101 -12.42 -10.32 -12.99
C MET A 101 -13.83 -10.49 -13.56
N GLY A 102 -14.52 -9.41 -13.93
CA GLY A 102 -15.82 -9.48 -14.59
C GLY A 102 -16.95 -10.04 -13.72
N LEU A 103 -16.81 -9.98 -12.38
CA LEU A 103 -17.78 -10.52 -11.40
C LEU A 103 -19.07 -9.69 -11.27
N GLN A 104 -19.51 -9.06 -12.35
CA GLN A 104 -20.65 -8.15 -12.37
C GLN A 104 -21.76 -8.77 -13.19
N ARG A 105 -22.65 -9.48 -12.48
CA ARG A 105 -24.00 -9.74 -12.97
C ARG A 105 -24.87 -8.52 -12.75
#